data_AF-A0A0C4EV53-F1
#
_entry.id   AF-A0A0C4EV53-F1
#
_cell.length_a   1.000
_cell.length_b   1.000
_cell.length_c   1.000
_cell.angle_alpha   90.00
_cell.angle_beta   90.00
_cell.angle_gamma   90.00
#
_symmetry.space_group_name_H-M   'P 1'
#
loop_
_entity.id
_entity.type
_entity.pdbx_description
1 polymer ?
#
loop_
_entity_poly.entity_id
_entity_poly.type
_entity_poly.pdbx_seq_one_letter_code
_entity_poly.pdbx_strand_id
1 'polypeptide(L)'
;MADPVAGTSEGRMVKIKPQDKSLGFDGTNVERFLADYQLAARINGASEFDMAQQVRFFLRTAEVKDVVETLDGFDHPSWTSLKAAMLSHWGKIDTARFTTRDLEDLVQGWKDKGGIRSVVDFQEFRKAWQPIQLYLLRKDHIDSVEEIKRLYYQSFLLGLQERIREQLIRDKTMITTQDN
;
A
#
# COMPACT_ATOMS: atom_id res chain seq x y z
N MET A 1 -52.77 37.50 -6.68
CA MET A 1 -51.44 37.32 -7.28
C MET A 1 -50.69 36.39 -6.34
N ALA A 2 -50.51 35.14 -6.75
CA ALA A 2 -49.79 34.13 -5.98
C ALA A 2 -48.45 33.91 -6.67
N ASP A 3 -47.36 34.18 -5.97
CA ASP A 3 -46.02 33.84 -6.43
C ASP A 3 -45.76 32.34 -6.22
N PRO A 4 -45.17 31.62 -7.20
CA PRO A 4 -45.02 30.18 -7.13
C PRO A 4 -43.82 29.77 -6.27
N VAL A 5 -44.01 28.65 -5.58
CA VAL A 5 -43.05 27.85 -4.82
C VAL A 5 -41.72 27.70 -5.59
N ALA A 6 -40.63 28.19 -4.99
CA ALA A 6 -39.29 27.82 -5.38
C ALA A 6 -39.08 26.34 -4.99
N GLY A 7 -39.20 25.46 -5.98
CA GLY A 7 -38.78 24.07 -5.85
C GLY A 7 -37.29 24.02 -5.53
N THR A 8 -36.96 23.51 -4.35
CA THR A 8 -35.62 23.02 -4.01
C THR A 8 -35.24 21.95 -5.03
N SER A 9 -34.31 22.27 -5.92
CA SER A 9 -33.69 21.26 -6.77
C SER A 9 -32.93 20.29 -5.87
N GLU A 10 -33.50 19.13 -5.60
CA GLU A 10 -32.75 17.97 -5.11
C GLU A 10 -31.59 17.74 -6.09
N GLY A 11 -30.37 18.07 -5.64
CA GLY A 11 -29.17 17.94 -6.45
C GLY A 11 -28.99 16.49 -6.86
N ARG A 12 -29.03 16.23 -8.18
CA ARG A 12 -28.86 14.90 -8.75
C ARG A 12 -27.54 14.29 -8.26
N MET A 13 -27.62 13.15 -7.58
CA MET A 13 -26.44 12.40 -7.08
C MET A 13 -25.47 12.09 -8.24
N VAL A 14 -24.19 12.40 -8.03
CA VAL A 14 -23.14 12.21 -9.05
C VAL A 14 -22.58 10.80 -8.96
N LYS A 15 -22.78 9.99 -10.00
CA LYS A 15 -22.29 8.61 -10.02
C LYS A 15 -20.76 8.56 -10.08
N ILE A 16 -20.15 7.90 -9.11
CA ILE A 16 -18.70 7.64 -9.08
C ILE A 16 -18.39 6.46 -10.01
N LYS A 17 -17.50 6.68 -10.97
CA LYS A 17 -16.99 5.72 -11.93
C LYS A 17 -15.47 5.66 -11.80
N PRO A 18 -14.91 4.58 -11.23
CA PRO A 18 -13.47 4.48 -11.05
C PRO A 18 -12.79 4.32 -12.41
N GLN A 19 -11.60 4.90 -12.54
CA GLN A 19 -10.76 4.70 -13.73
C GLN A 19 -10.24 3.26 -13.79
N ASP A 20 -9.92 2.70 -12.63
CA ASP A 20 -9.63 1.28 -12.46
C ASP A 20 -10.94 0.51 -12.18
N LYS A 21 -11.34 -0.35 -13.12
CA LYS A 21 -12.54 -1.19 -12.98
C LYS A 21 -12.41 -2.24 -11.86
N SER A 22 -11.20 -2.47 -11.36
CA SER A 22 -10.93 -3.32 -10.22
C SER A 22 -10.92 -2.55 -8.89
N LEU A 23 -11.32 -1.27 -8.85
CA LEU A 23 -11.47 -0.58 -7.58
C LEU A 23 -12.54 -1.25 -6.72
N GLY A 24 -12.14 -1.76 -5.56
CA GLY A 24 -13.04 -2.27 -4.54
C GLY A 24 -12.29 -2.68 -3.27
N PHE A 25 -12.96 -2.57 -2.13
CA PHE A 25 -12.45 -2.87 -0.80
C PHE A 25 -12.81 -4.28 -0.37
N ASP A 26 -11.82 -5.08 -0.02
CA ASP A 26 -11.96 -6.46 0.51
C ASP A 26 -11.59 -6.58 1.98
N GLY A 27 -11.44 -5.45 2.69
CA GLY A 27 -11.00 -5.42 4.08
C GLY A 27 -9.49 -5.26 4.25
N THR A 28 -8.71 -5.24 3.16
CA THR A 28 -7.26 -5.02 3.20
C THR A 28 -6.87 -3.65 2.66
N ASN A 29 -5.78 -3.07 3.19
CA ASN A 29 -5.19 -1.82 2.72
C ASN A 29 -6.21 -0.66 2.58
N VAL A 30 -6.93 -0.39 3.67
CA VAL A 30 -8.02 0.60 3.71
C VAL A 30 -7.57 1.99 3.26
N GLU A 31 -6.34 2.40 3.58
CA GLU A 31 -5.80 3.70 3.17
C GLU A 31 -5.75 3.85 1.65
N ARG A 32 -5.25 2.82 0.95
CA ARG A 32 -5.16 2.83 -0.51
C ARG A 32 -6.54 2.84 -1.15
N PHE A 33 -7.44 1.99 -0.65
CA PHE A 33 -8.82 1.99 -1.12
C PHE A 33 -9.45 3.38 -0.98
N LEU A 34 -9.35 4.00 0.19
CA LEU A 34 -9.89 5.34 0.44
C LEU A 34 -9.26 6.37 -0.50
N ALA A 35 -7.94 6.36 -0.69
CA ALA A 35 -7.25 7.28 -1.59
C ALA A 35 -7.74 7.14 -3.05
N ASP A 36 -7.82 5.90 -3.56
CA ASP A 36 -8.24 5.62 -4.93
C ASP A 36 -9.73 5.97 -5.15
N TYR A 37 -10.58 5.70 -4.15
CA TYR A 37 -12.00 6.07 -4.17
C TYR A 37 -12.22 7.59 -4.14
N GLN A 38 -11.50 8.31 -3.28
CA GLN A 38 -11.56 9.77 -3.22
C GLN A 38 -11.08 10.41 -4.52
N LEU A 39 -10.04 9.85 -5.15
CA LEU A 39 -9.57 10.31 -6.45
C LEU A 39 -10.63 10.11 -7.53
N ALA A 40 -11.27 8.93 -7.59
CA ALA A 40 -12.37 8.67 -8.52
C ALA A 40 -13.54 9.65 -8.34
N ALA A 41 -13.96 9.87 -7.09
CA ALA A 41 -15.01 10.84 -6.75
C ALA A 41 -14.66 12.24 -7.24
N ARG A 42 -13.44 12.71 -6.95
CA ARG A 42 -12.94 14.03 -7.39
C ARG A 42 -12.94 14.17 -8.92
N ILE A 43 -12.47 13.15 -9.64
CA ILE A 43 -12.46 13.15 -11.12
C ILE A 43 -13.88 13.25 -11.68
N ASN A 44 -14.86 12.63 -11.02
CA ASN A 44 -16.25 12.68 -11.45
C ASN A 44 -17.02 13.91 -10.94
N GLY A 45 -16.42 14.73 -10.08
CA GLY A 45 -17.09 15.87 -9.46
C GLY A 45 -18.12 15.46 -8.40
N ALA A 46 -17.96 14.30 -7.78
CA ALA A 46 -18.83 13.82 -6.72
C ALA A 46 -18.51 14.51 -5.39
N SER A 47 -19.56 14.84 -4.64
CA SER A 47 -19.47 15.41 -3.29
C SER A 47 -19.16 14.34 -2.25
N GLU A 48 -18.78 14.77 -1.05
CA GLU A 48 -18.63 13.87 0.10
C GLU A 48 -19.92 13.12 0.44
N PHE A 49 -21.08 13.76 0.26
CA PHE A 49 -22.37 13.11 0.43
C PHE A 49 -22.58 11.97 -0.59
N ASP A 50 -22.26 12.23 -1.87
CA ASP A 50 -22.29 11.19 -2.92
C ASP A 50 -21.37 10.01 -2.56
N MET A 51 -20.20 10.31 -2.01
CA MET A 51 -19.20 9.32 -1.61
C MET A 51 -19.69 8.42 -0.48
N ALA A 52 -20.27 8.99 0.57
CA ALA A 52 -20.83 8.24 1.69
C ALA A 52 -21.99 7.33 1.24
N GLN A 53 -22.83 7.80 0.33
CA GLN A 53 -23.92 6.97 -0.19
C GLN A 53 -23.45 5.81 -1.08
N GLN A 54 -22.45 6.07 -1.94
CA GLN A 54 -22.05 5.13 -2.98
C GLN A 54 -20.97 4.13 -2.55
N VAL A 55 -20.28 4.32 -1.42
CA VAL A 55 -19.16 3.46 -1.01
C VAL A 55 -19.56 1.97 -0.90
N ARG A 56 -20.84 1.69 -0.56
CA ARG A 56 -21.42 0.34 -0.51
C ARG A 56 -21.29 -0.46 -1.82
N PHE A 57 -21.19 0.22 -2.96
CA PHE A 57 -21.05 -0.41 -4.29
C PHE A 57 -19.60 -0.80 -4.60
N PHE A 58 -18.66 -0.38 -3.77
CA PHE A 58 -17.23 -0.64 -3.91
C PHE A 58 -16.73 -1.63 -2.86
N LEU A 59 -17.63 -2.31 -2.13
CA LEU A 59 -17.27 -3.34 -1.15
C LEU A 59 -17.34 -4.72 -1.83
N ARG A 60 -16.30 -5.54 -1.66
CA ARG A 60 -16.10 -6.79 -2.41
C ARG A 60 -16.74 -8.01 -1.75
N THR A 61 -16.90 -8.00 -0.44
CA THR A 61 -17.38 -9.14 0.34
C THR A 61 -18.57 -8.74 1.22
N ALA A 62 -19.41 -9.72 1.58
CA ALA A 62 -20.56 -9.49 2.45
C ALA A 62 -20.10 -9.08 3.85
N GLU A 63 -19.03 -9.71 4.34
CA GLU A 63 -18.46 -9.44 5.66
C GLU A 63 -17.97 -7.99 5.78
N VAL A 64 -17.28 -7.48 4.75
CA VAL A 64 -16.84 -6.07 4.73
C VAL A 64 -18.03 -5.12 4.68
N LYS A 65 -19.07 -5.49 3.93
CA LYS A 65 -20.30 -4.71 3.83
C LYS A 65 -21.01 -4.64 5.18
N ASP A 66 -21.23 -5.77 5.84
CA ASP A 66 -21.88 -5.84 7.15
C ASP A 66 -21.13 -4.99 8.18
N VAL A 67 -19.79 -5.02 8.18
CA VAL A 67 -19.01 -4.14 9.05
C VAL A 67 -19.21 -2.67 8.67
N VAL A 68 -19.07 -2.28 7.41
CA VAL A 68 -19.24 -0.88 6.97
C VAL A 68 -20.63 -0.33 7.32
N GLU A 69 -21.68 -1.15 7.23
CA GLU A 69 -23.04 -0.77 7.59
C GLU A 69 -23.19 -0.45 9.09
N THR A 70 -22.32 -0.99 9.94
CA THR A 70 -22.31 -0.70 11.39
C THR A 70 -21.49 0.53 11.77
N LEU A 71 -20.76 1.14 10.83
CA LEU A 71 -19.84 2.24 11.11
C LEU A 71 -20.51 3.61 11.14
N ASP A 72 -20.01 4.47 12.02
CA ASP A 72 -20.45 5.86 12.13
C ASP A 72 -20.36 6.58 10.78
N GLY A 73 -21.46 7.22 10.37
CA GLY A 73 -21.54 7.95 9.10
C GLY A 73 -22.03 7.13 7.91
N PHE A 74 -22.41 5.86 8.10
CA PHE A 74 -23.09 5.06 7.08
C PHE A 74 -24.59 5.37 7.00
N ASP A 75 -25.33 5.14 8.10
CA ASP A 75 -26.80 5.35 8.16
C ASP A 75 -27.21 6.81 7.95
N HIS A 76 -26.40 7.72 8.48
CA HIS A 76 -26.49 9.15 8.24
C HIS A 76 -25.28 9.54 7.39
N PRO A 77 -25.41 9.61 6.05
CA PRO A 77 -24.27 9.70 5.14
C PRO A 77 -23.34 10.87 5.47
N SER A 78 -22.21 10.55 6.09
CA SER A 78 -21.16 11.48 6.48
C SER A 78 -19.84 10.85 6.09
N TRP A 79 -19.26 11.31 4.98
CA TRP A 79 -18.00 10.75 4.49
C TRP A 79 -16.88 10.92 5.50
N THR A 80 -16.82 12.06 6.18
CA THR A 80 -15.80 12.35 7.20
C THR A 80 -15.87 11.35 8.35
N SER A 81 -17.06 11.09 8.89
CA SER A 81 -17.27 10.12 9.96
C SER A 81 -16.98 8.70 9.48
N LEU A 82 -17.49 8.33 8.31
CA LEU A 82 -17.34 6.99 7.75
C LEU A 82 -15.89 6.67 7.42
N LYS A 83 -15.18 7.60 6.80
CA LYS A 83 -13.73 7.48 6.54
C LYS A 83 -12.94 7.28 7.83
N ALA A 84 -13.23 8.07 8.87
CA ALA A 84 -12.55 7.95 10.16
C ALA A 84 -12.85 6.60 10.83
N ALA A 85 -14.08 6.12 10.78
CA ALA A 85 -14.48 4.82 11.31
C ALA A 85 -13.82 3.67 10.54
N MET A 86 -13.76 3.74 9.20
CA MET A 86 -13.06 2.75 8.38
C MET A 86 -11.56 2.71 8.70
N LEU A 87 -10.91 3.87 8.88
CA LEU A 87 -9.51 3.95 9.31
C LEU A 87 -9.32 3.44 10.74
N SER A 88 -10.26 3.67 11.66
CA SER A 88 -10.17 3.15 13.02
C SER A 88 -10.29 1.62 13.05
N HIS A 89 -11.22 1.06 12.27
CA HIS A 89 -11.49 -0.37 12.20
C HIS A 89 -10.39 -1.15 11.45
N TRP A 90 -10.03 -0.70 10.24
CA TRP A 90 -9.06 -1.41 9.38
C TRP A 90 -7.67 -0.76 9.33
N GLY A 91 -7.53 0.52 9.67
CA GLY A 91 -6.25 1.24 9.57
C GLY A 91 -5.24 0.85 10.66
N LYS A 92 -5.68 0.19 11.74
CA LYS A 92 -4.77 -0.47 12.70
C LYS A 92 -4.29 -1.84 12.24
N ILE A 93 -4.93 -2.41 11.22
CA ILE A 93 -4.52 -3.64 10.55
C ILE A 93 -3.93 -3.21 9.20
N ASP A 94 -2.93 -2.32 9.21
CA ASP A 94 -2.14 -2.10 8.02
C ASP A 94 -1.31 -3.37 7.80
N THR A 95 -1.89 -4.29 7.03
CA THR A 95 -1.15 -5.35 6.36
C THR A 95 -0.30 -4.63 5.34
N ALA A 96 0.83 -4.13 5.84
CA ALA A 96 1.90 -3.55 5.08
C ALA A 96 2.00 -4.29 3.75
N ARG A 97 1.74 -3.59 2.63
CA ARG A 97 1.77 -4.21 1.28
C ARG A 97 3.07 -5.00 1.06
N PHE A 98 4.13 -4.48 1.65
CA PHE A 98 5.39 -5.16 1.83
C PHE A 98 5.89 -4.91 3.26
N THR A 99 6.48 -5.95 3.82
CA THR A 99 7.14 -6.01 5.12
C THR A 99 8.62 -6.34 4.92
N THR A 100 9.42 -6.20 5.97
CA THR A 100 10.80 -6.68 5.97
C THR A 100 10.88 -8.19 5.71
N ARG A 101 9.84 -8.95 6.10
CA ARG A 101 9.73 -10.39 5.82
C ARG A 101 9.66 -10.69 4.32
N ASP A 102 9.01 -9.85 3.53
CA ASP A 102 8.99 -10.03 2.07
C ASP A 102 10.39 -9.92 1.45
N LEU A 103 11.28 -9.10 2.03
CA LEU A 103 12.69 -9.07 1.64
C LEU A 103 13.43 -10.33 2.08
N GLU A 104 13.16 -10.83 3.29
CA GLU A 104 13.76 -12.08 3.80
C GLU A 104 13.36 -13.28 2.93
N ASP A 105 12.08 -13.41 2.61
CA ASP A 105 11.53 -14.47 1.77
C ASP A 105 12.09 -14.37 0.34
N LEU A 106 12.20 -13.15 -0.21
CA LEU A 106 12.86 -12.93 -1.50
C LEU A 106 14.33 -13.38 -1.48
N VAL A 107 15.09 -13.00 -0.46
CA VAL A 107 16.50 -13.40 -0.31
C VAL A 107 16.63 -14.91 -0.14
N GLN A 108 15.75 -15.52 0.66
CA GLN A 108 15.76 -16.96 0.86
C GLN A 108 15.46 -17.70 -0.45
N GLY A 109 14.46 -17.25 -1.21
CA GLY A 109 14.16 -17.82 -2.53
C GLY A 109 15.31 -17.70 -3.53
N TRP A 110 16.16 -16.68 -3.43
CA TRP A 110 17.39 -16.58 -4.21
C TRP A 110 18.51 -17.48 -3.68
N LYS A 111 18.69 -17.59 -2.37
CA LYS A 111 19.64 -18.52 -1.76
C LYS A 111 19.36 -19.96 -2.17
N ASP A 112 18.09 -20.36 -2.14
CA ASP A 112 17.65 -21.71 -2.51
C ASP A 112 17.91 -22.02 -4.01
N LYS A 113 17.97 -21.00 -4.86
CA LYS A 113 18.36 -21.10 -6.28
C LYS A 113 19.88 -21.12 -6.51
N GLY A 114 20.68 -21.09 -5.44
CA GLY A 114 22.14 -21.01 -5.49
C GLY A 114 22.70 -19.58 -5.45
N GLY A 115 21.87 -18.60 -5.11
CA GLY A 115 22.21 -17.18 -5.06
C GLY A 115 22.32 -16.51 -6.43
N ILE A 116 22.38 -15.18 -6.41
CA ILE A 116 22.63 -14.37 -7.62
C ILE A 116 24.06 -14.64 -8.08
N ARG A 117 24.22 -15.14 -9.31
CA ARG A 117 25.53 -15.52 -9.87
C ARG A 117 25.81 -14.90 -11.24
N SER A 118 24.81 -14.34 -11.90
CA SER A 118 24.93 -13.69 -13.20
C SER A 118 24.35 -12.27 -13.21
N VAL A 119 24.66 -11.51 -14.27
CA VAL A 119 24.05 -10.19 -14.50
C VAL A 119 22.54 -10.31 -14.73
N VAL A 120 22.09 -11.39 -15.39
CA VAL A 120 20.67 -11.64 -15.62
C VAL A 120 19.95 -11.88 -14.30
N ASP A 121 20.50 -12.74 -13.44
CA ASP A 121 19.97 -12.99 -12.09
C ASP A 121 19.86 -11.70 -11.29
N PHE A 122 20.89 -10.84 -11.37
CA PHE A 122 20.91 -9.58 -10.65
C PHE A 122 19.81 -8.64 -11.12
N GLN A 123 19.56 -8.56 -12.43
CA GLN A 123 18.48 -7.75 -12.98
C GLN A 123 17.11 -8.27 -12.55
N GLU A 124 16.90 -9.59 -12.54
CA GLU A 124 15.66 -10.20 -12.05
C GLU A 124 15.44 -9.94 -10.57
N PHE A 125 16.47 -10.16 -9.75
CA PHE A 125 16.44 -9.82 -8.33
C PHE A 125 16.10 -8.35 -8.10
N ARG A 126 16.75 -7.43 -8.83
CA ARG A 126 16.48 -5.98 -8.69
C ARG A 126 15.05 -5.60 -9.02
N LYS A 127 14.44 -6.22 -10.04
CA LYS A 127 13.03 -5.98 -10.40
C LYS A 127 12.07 -6.36 -9.27
N ALA A 128 12.38 -7.40 -8.50
CA ALA A 128 11.60 -7.82 -7.33
C ALA A 128 11.93 -6.99 -6.07
N TRP A 129 13.21 -6.69 -5.83
CA TRP A 129 13.68 -5.99 -4.64
C TRP A 129 13.28 -4.52 -4.59
N GLN A 130 13.42 -3.79 -5.72
CA GLN A 130 13.21 -2.34 -5.76
C GLN A 130 11.83 -1.88 -5.28
N PRO A 131 10.71 -2.49 -5.71
CA PRO A 131 9.37 -2.10 -5.25
C PRO A 131 9.19 -2.28 -3.74
N ILE A 132 9.74 -3.36 -3.18
CA ILE A 132 9.65 -3.71 -1.75
C ILE A 132 10.43 -2.67 -0.93
N GLN A 133 11.71 -2.44 -1.25
CA GLN A 133 12.52 -1.42 -0.58
C GLN A 133 11.89 -0.02 -0.64
N LEU A 134 11.41 0.40 -1.82
CA LEU A 134 10.81 1.72 -1.98
C LEU A 134 9.54 1.88 -1.14
N TYR A 135 8.75 0.82 -1.00
CA TYR A 135 7.58 0.82 -0.14
C TYR A 135 7.97 0.98 1.32
N LEU A 136 8.93 0.18 1.81
CA LEU A 136 9.36 0.20 3.20
C LEU A 136 9.90 1.58 3.60
N LEU A 137 10.70 2.23 2.75
CA LEU A 137 11.18 3.60 3.00
C LEU A 137 10.07 4.64 2.97
N ARG A 138 9.10 4.53 2.05
CA ARG A 138 8.01 5.51 1.92
C ARG A 138 6.98 5.42 3.04
N LYS A 139 6.89 4.27 3.69
CA LYS A 139 5.97 3.99 4.78
C LYS A 139 6.67 3.99 6.14
N ASP A 140 7.92 4.44 6.19
CA ASP A 140 8.73 4.49 7.42
C ASP A 140 8.77 3.13 8.16
N HIS A 141 8.73 2.02 7.40
CA HIS A 141 8.93 0.68 7.94
C HIS A 141 10.41 0.35 8.14
N ILE A 142 11.29 1.09 7.44
CA ILE A 142 12.74 1.15 7.67
C ILE A 142 13.15 2.62 7.58
N ASP A 143 14.06 3.05 8.44
CA ASP A 143 14.57 4.42 8.46
C ASP A 143 15.60 4.63 7.33
N SER A 144 16.29 3.56 6.92
CA SER A 144 17.29 3.66 5.85
C SER A 144 17.54 2.35 5.10
N VAL A 145 18.19 2.46 3.93
CA VAL A 145 18.64 1.29 3.16
C VAL A 145 19.72 0.47 3.88
N GLU A 146 20.39 1.05 4.88
CA GLU A 146 21.45 0.36 5.62
C GLU A 146 20.89 -0.80 6.46
N GLU A 147 19.66 -0.69 6.96
CA GLU A 147 18.99 -1.76 7.72
C GLU A 147 18.81 -3.05 6.90
N ILE A 148 18.56 -2.91 5.60
CA ILE A 148 18.30 -4.02 4.68
C ILE A 148 19.54 -4.40 3.84
N LYS A 149 20.65 -3.68 3.99
CA LYS A 149 21.88 -3.90 3.21
C LYS A 149 22.45 -5.29 3.41
N ARG A 150 22.38 -5.83 4.63
CA ARG A 150 22.81 -7.19 4.94
C ARG A 150 21.99 -8.23 4.16
N LEU A 151 20.67 -8.06 4.09
CA LEU A 151 19.78 -8.93 3.32
C LEU A 151 20.12 -8.88 1.83
N TYR A 152 20.35 -7.67 1.29
CA TYR A 152 20.77 -7.48 -0.10
C TYR A 152 22.07 -8.23 -0.40
N TYR A 153 23.08 -8.07 0.45
CA TYR A 153 24.38 -8.75 0.31
C TYR A 153 24.26 -10.29 0.39
N GLN A 154 23.39 -10.80 1.26
CA GLN A 154 23.19 -12.24 1.44
C GLN A 154 22.47 -12.93 0.27
N SER A 155 21.89 -12.17 -0.66
CA SER A 155 21.22 -12.72 -1.86
C SER A 155 22.20 -13.27 -2.90
N PHE A 156 23.46 -12.84 -2.87
CA PHE A 156 24.49 -13.27 -3.82
C PHE A 156 25.01 -14.67 -3.52
N LEU A 157 25.54 -15.35 -4.55
CA LEU A 157 26.30 -16.59 -4.38
C LEU A 157 27.44 -16.38 -3.36
N LEU A 158 27.70 -17.37 -2.50
CA LEU A 158 28.73 -17.28 -1.45
C LEU A 158 30.11 -16.84 -1.98
N GLY A 159 30.58 -17.43 -3.08
CA GLY A 159 31.86 -17.02 -3.68
C GLY A 159 31.87 -15.58 -4.21
N LEU A 160 30.70 -15.02 -4.57
CA LEU A 160 30.58 -13.60 -4.92
C LEU A 160 30.51 -12.72 -3.67
N GLN A 161 29.85 -13.17 -2.60
CA GLN A 161 29.85 -12.49 -1.31
C GLN A 161 31.29 -12.28 -0.82
N GLU A 162 32.11 -13.32 -0.82
CA GLU A 162 33.52 -13.26 -0.42
C GLU A 162 34.30 -12.24 -1.26
N ARG A 163 34.15 -12.27 -2.58
CA ARG A 163 34.80 -11.32 -3.49
C ARG A 163 34.35 -9.87 -3.26
N ILE A 164 33.05 -9.67 -2.99
CA ILE A 164 32.51 -8.35 -2.64
C ILE A 164 33.12 -7.88 -1.32
N ARG A 165 33.20 -8.74 -0.30
CA ARG A 165 33.83 -8.42 0.99
C ARG A 165 35.30 -8.04 0.83
N GLU A 166 36.07 -8.83 0.09
CA GLU A 166 37.48 -8.52 -0.19
C GLU A 166 37.64 -7.18 -0.89
N GLN A 167 36.77 -6.87 -1.86
CA GLN A 167 36.80 -5.58 -2.56
C GLN A 167 36.50 -4.42 -1.61
N LEU A 168 35.48 -4.56 -0.75
CA LEU A 168 35.15 -3.54 0.25
C LEU A 168 36.27 -3.29 1.28
N ILE A 169 37.02 -4.34 1.63
CA ILE A 169 38.21 -4.22 2.48
C ILE A 169 39.32 -3.46 1.75
N ARG A 170 39.60 -3.81 0.49
CA ARG A 170 40.60 -3.12 -0.35
C ARG A 170 40.27 -1.63 -0.48
N ASP A 171 39.00 -1.31 -0.66
CA ASP A 171 38.53 0.06 -0.88
C ASP A 171 38.42 0.88 0.44
N LYS A 172 38.70 0.27 1.61
CA LYS A 172 38.56 0.87 2.95
C LYS A 172 37.14 1.38 3.25
N THR A 173 36.13 0.86 2.56
CA THR A 173 34.73 1.25 2.73
C THR A 173 33.94 0.29 3.62
N MET A 174 34.58 -0.76 4.15
CA MET A 174 33.94 -1.68 5.08
C MET A 174 33.87 -1.05 6.47
N ILE A 175 32.68 -0.58 6.87
CA ILE A 175 32.41 -0.22 8.26
C ILE A 175 32.21 -1.54 9.00
N THR A 176 33.26 -2.03 9.66
CA THR A 176 33.12 -3.06 10.69
C THR A 176 32.45 -2.41 11.89
N THR A 177 31.18 -2.69 12.13
CA THR A 177 30.64 -2.56 13.48
C THR A 177 31.39 -3.58 14.33
N GLN A 178 32.36 -3.11 15.11
CA GLN A 178 32.85 -3.87 16.26
C GLN A 178 31.67 -3.97 17.24
N ASP A 179 31.17 -5.18 17.44
CA ASP A 179 30.36 -5.49 18.61
C ASP A 179 31.25 -5.32 19.84
N ASN A 180 30.87 -4.38 20.70
CA ASN A 180 31.30 -4.28 22.10
C ASN A 180 30.06 -4.42 22.98
#